data_AF-A0AAU9MP28-F1
#
_entry.id   AF-A0AAU9MP28-F1
#
_cell.length_a   1.000
_cell.length_b   1.000
_cell.length_c   1.000
_cell.angle_alpha   90.00
_cell.angle_beta   90.00
_cell.angle_gamma   90.00
#
_symmetry.space_group_name_H-M   'P 1'
#
loop_
_entity.id
_entity.type
_entity.pdbx_description
1 polymer ?
#
loop_
_entity_poly.entity_id
_entity_poly.type
_entity_poly.pdbx_seq_one_letter_code
_entity_poly.pdbx_strand_id
1 'polypeptide(L)'
;MGVFSSALRNWAERSIQVIVVTDGERVLGLVDLGYQGMGIPVGKLALYTALGGVSPSACLPITIDVGTNNQKLLDDEFYIDLKQKRTTRKEYYELLEELMSAVKQNYGQKVSVQLTWFSCS
;
A
#
# COMPACT_ATOMS: atom_id res chain seq x y z
N MET A 1 -12.99 -10.18 -13.40
CA MET A 1 -12.56 -8.85 -12.91
C MET A 1 -11.82 -9.08 -11.60
N GLY A 2 -10.57 -8.64 -11.48
CA GLY A 2 -9.70 -8.96 -10.33
C GLY A 2 -10.15 -8.27 -9.04
N VAL A 3 -9.70 -8.79 -7.89
CA VAL A 3 -10.10 -8.35 -6.54
C VAL A 3 -9.66 -6.90 -6.31
N PHE A 4 -8.46 -6.53 -6.76
CA PHE A 4 -7.95 -5.16 -6.64
C PHE A 4 -8.79 -4.15 -7.44
N SER A 5 -9.26 -4.51 -8.63
CA SER A 5 -10.05 -3.60 -9.46
C SER A 5 -11.39 -3.24 -8.79
N SER A 6 -12.03 -4.23 -8.18
CA SER A 6 -13.25 -4.00 -7.39
C SER A 6 -12.96 -3.14 -6.14
N ALA A 7 -11.87 -3.42 -5.42
CA ALA A 7 -11.49 -2.64 -4.24
C ALA A 7 -11.20 -1.17 -4.58
N LEU A 8 -10.47 -0.89 -5.67
CA LEU A 8 -10.14 0.46 -6.09
C LEU A 8 -11.38 1.29 -6.45
N ARG A 9 -12.43 0.66 -6.99
CA ARG A 9 -13.71 1.35 -7.32
C ARG A 9 -14.48 1.83 -6.10
N ASN A 10 -14.22 1.24 -4.92
CA ASN A 10 -14.84 1.65 -3.67
C ASN A 10 -14.26 2.97 -3.12
N TRP A 11 -13.10 3.41 -3.61
CA TRP A 11 -12.59 4.74 -3.29
C TRP A 11 -13.57 5.80 -3.82
N ALA A 12 -13.73 6.96 -3.17
CA ALA A 12 -14.69 7.96 -3.63
C ALA A 12 -14.19 8.73 -4.86
N GLU A 13 -12.90 9.05 -4.89
CA GLU A 13 -12.29 9.85 -5.94
C GLU A 13 -12.02 9.02 -7.19
N ARG A 14 -12.22 9.63 -8.36
CA ARG A 14 -12.00 8.98 -9.68
C ARG A 14 -10.75 9.49 -10.39
N SER A 15 -10.34 10.71 -10.06
CA SER A 15 -9.23 11.41 -10.72
C SER A 15 -7.96 11.32 -9.87
N ILE A 16 -7.46 10.10 -9.66
CA ILE A 16 -6.22 9.86 -8.93
C ILE A 16 -5.00 10.14 -9.84
N GLN A 17 -4.04 10.88 -9.33
CA GLN A 17 -2.78 11.21 -10.01
C GLN A 17 -1.57 10.60 -9.31
N VAL A 18 -1.61 10.48 -7.98
CA VAL A 18 -0.51 9.93 -7.19
C VAL A 18 -1.00 8.85 -6.25
N ILE A 19 -0.36 7.70 -6.31
CA ILE A 19 -0.56 6.58 -5.40
C ILE A 19 0.75 6.34 -4.66
N VAL A 20 0.69 6.23 -3.33
CA VAL A 20 1.82 5.74 -2.54
C VAL A 20 1.42 4.41 -1.93
N VAL A 21 2.23 3.39 -2.21
CA VAL A 21 1.99 2.00 -1.79
C VAL A 21 3.08 1.57 -0.81
N THR A 22 2.71 0.84 0.24
CA THR A 22 3.64 0.14 1.15
C THR A 22 3.10 -1.24 1.53
N ASP A 23 3.96 -2.15 1.95
CA ASP A 23 3.62 -3.41 2.63
C ASP A 23 4.05 -3.41 4.11
N GLY A 24 4.59 -2.28 4.58
CA GLY A 24 5.05 -2.09 5.95
C GLY A 24 6.22 -2.98 6.40
N GLU A 25 6.92 -3.68 5.48
CA GLU A 25 7.99 -4.61 5.87
C GLU A 25 9.19 -3.89 6.47
N ARG A 26 9.52 -2.72 5.93
CA ARG A 26 10.76 -2.04 6.29
C ARG A 26 10.55 -0.56 6.57
N VAL A 27 9.67 -0.25 7.51
CA VAL A 27 9.42 1.14 7.90
C VAL A 27 10.67 1.74 8.53
N LEU A 28 11.13 2.87 7.99
CA LEU A 28 12.34 3.59 8.40
C LEU A 28 13.63 2.74 8.39
N GLY A 29 13.65 1.63 7.65
CA GLY A 29 14.83 0.77 7.54
C GLY A 29 14.97 -0.27 8.66
N LEU A 30 14.07 -0.29 9.65
CA LEU A 30 14.34 -0.94 10.94
C LEU A 30 13.29 -1.95 11.40
N VAL A 31 12.00 -1.76 11.08
CA VAL A 31 10.92 -2.56 11.70
C VAL A 31 9.86 -2.95 10.67
N ASP A 32 9.44 -4.22 10.76
CA ASP A 32 8.22 -4.73 10.12
C ASP A 32 7.01 -4.34 10.98
N LEU A 33 6.18 -3.45 10.44
CA LEU A 33 4.94 -2.98 11.07
C LEU A 33 3.70 -3.63 10.46
N GLY A 34 3.85 -4.47 9.43
CA GLY A 34 2.72 -5.00 8.67
C GLY A 34 1.77 -3.89 8.23
N TYR A 35 0.47 -4.09 8.46
CA TYR A 35 -0.55 -3.11 8.12
C TYR A 35 -0.41 -1.77 8.86
N GLN A 36 0.15 -1.76 10.08
CA GLN A 36 0.37 -0.52 10.84
C GLN A 36 1.31 0.46 10.12
N GLY A 37 1.97 0.03 9.03
CA GLY A 37 2.70 0.89 8.09
C GLY A 37 1.84 1.90 7.32
N MET A 38 0.51 1.83 7.34
CA MET A 38 -0.39 2.75 6.60
C MET A 38 -0.17 4.24 6.90
N GLY A 39 0.33 4.59 8.09
CA GLY A 39 0.69 5.98 8.40
C GLY A 39 1.75 6.58 7.46
N ILE A 40 2.56 5.73 6.84
CA ILE A 40 3.64 6.15 5.95
C ILE A 40 3.15 6.68 4.59
N PRO A 41 2.33 5.95 3.79
CA PRO A 41 1.77 6.49 2.56
C PRO A 41 0.92 7.73 2.83
N VAL A 42 0.17 7.77 3.94
CA VAL A 42 -0.61 8.94 4.36
C VAL A 42 0.30 10.15 4.59
N GLY A 43 1.35 10.01 5.40
CA GLY A 43 2.30 11.09 5.68
C GLY A 43 3.02 11.58 4.43
N LYS A 44 3.40 10.67 3.52
CA LYS A 44 4.07 11.04 2.27
C LYS A 44 3.17 11.83 1.33
N LEU A 45 1.91 11.42 1.19
CA LEU A 45 0.93 12.15 0.39
C LEU A 45 0.58 13.51 1.02
N ALA A 46 0.54 13.60 2.35
CA ALA A 46 0.38 14.89 3.03
C ALA A 46 1.52 15.86 2.70
N LEU A 47 2.78 15.38 2.59
CA LEU A 47 3.90 16.19 2.12
C LEU A 47 3.77 16.58 0.64
N TYR A 48 3.22 15.70 -0.21
CA TYR A 48 2.99 16.01 -1.62
C TYR A 48 1.97 17.13 -1.79
N THR A 49 0.94 17.14 -0.95
CA THR A 49 0.02 18.27 -0.89
C THR A 49 0.68 19.51 -0.32
N ALA A 50 1.28 19.42 0.87
CA ALA A 50 1.76 20.59 1.60
C ALA A 50 2.96 21.28 0.92
N LEU A 51 3.86 20.51 0.31
CA LEU A 51 5.10 21.01 -0.29
C LEU A 51 5.10 20.96 -1.82
N GLY A 52 4.37 20.01 -2.41
CA GLY A 52 4.31 19.80 -3.86
C GLY A 52 3.06 20.37 -4.53
N GLY A 53 2.09 20.90 -3.76
CA GLY A 53 0.85 21.47 -4.30
C GLY A 53 -0.09 20.44 -4.94
N VAL A 54 0.11 19.15 -4.70
CA VAL A 54 -0.77 18.09 -5.23
C VAL A 54 -2.11 18.12 -4.51
N SER A 55 -3.21 18.16 -5.26
CA SER A 55 -4.55 18.12 -4.66
C SER A 55 -4.73 16.86 -3.80
N PRO A 56 -5.21 16.96 -2.55
CA PRO A 56 -5.50 15.79 -1.71
C PRO A 56 -6.47 14.80 -2.36
N SER A 57 -7.45 15.30 -3.13
CA SER A 57 -8.41 14.45 -3.85
C SER A 57 -7.78 13.63 -4.98
N ALA A 58 -6.58 14.00 -5.42
CA ALA A 58 -5.82 13.27 -6.43
C ALA A 58 -4.83 12.25 -5.84
N CYS A 59 -4.82 12.10 -4.51
CA CYS A 59 -3.90 11.24 -3.76
C CYS A 59 -4.62 9.99 -3.24
N LEU A 60 -3.99 8.82 -3.36
CA LEU A 60 -4.51 7.55 -2.84
C LEU A 60 -3.42 6.79 -2.06
N PRO A 61 -3.53 6.67 -0.73
CA PRO A 61 -2.66 5.82 0.06
C PRO A 61 -3.10 4.36 -0.05
N ILE A 62 -2.17 3.44 -0.24
CA ILE A 62 -2.43 1.99 -0.28
C ILE A 62 -1.45 1.28 0.65
N THR A 63 -1.98 0.36 1.45
CA THR A 63 -1.19 -0.64 2.16
C THR A 63 -1.57 -2.03 1.66
N ILE A 64 -0.59 -2.82 1.26
CA ILE A 64 -0.77 -4.23 0.91
C ILE A 64 -0.44 -5.05 2.15
N ASP A 65 -1.47 -5.55 2.82
CA ASP A 65 -1.25 -6.48 3.92
C ASP A 65 -1.03 -7.90 3.36
N VAL A 66 0.19 -8.40 3.51
CA VAL A 66 0.58 -9.78 3.15
C VAL A 66 1.04 -10.57 4.38
N GLY A 67 0.65 -10.11 5.57
CA GLY A 67 1.14 -10.59 6.85
C GLY A 67 2.36 -9.82 7.35
N THR A 68 2.86 -10.24 8.51
CA THR A 68 4.02 -9.62 9.17
C THR A 68 4.93 -10.68 9.79
N ASN A 69 6.24 -10.44 9.74
CA ASN A 69 7.21 -11.27 10.43
C ASN A 69 7.41 -10.85 11.90
N ASN A 70 6.81 -9.74 12.32
CA ASN A 70 6.91 -9.21 13.67
C ASN A 70 6.08 -10.05 14.65
N GLN A 71 6.77 -10.87 15.46
CA GLN A 71 6.11 -11.78 16.40
C GLN A 71 5.25 -11.04 17.44
N LYS A 72 5.65 -9.83 17.85
CA LYS A 72 4.86 -9.03 18.81
C LYS A 72 3.49 -8.67 18.25
N LEU A 73 3.39 -8.39 16.94
CA LEU A 73 2.12 -8.09 16.28
C LEU A 73 1.28 -9.35 16.09
N LEU A 74 1.92 -10.50 15.81
CA LEU A 74 1.20 -11.77 15.69
C LEU A 74 0.62 -12.26 17.02
N ASP A 75 1.34 -11.99 18.12
CA ASP A 75 0.92 -12.34 19.48
C ASP A 75 -0.06 -11.31 20.07
N ASP A 76 -0.21 -10.14 19.46
CA ASP A 76 -1.11 -9.09 19.93
C ASP A 76 -2.56 -9.45 19.59
N GLU A 77 -3.41 -9.57 20.61
CA GLU A 77 -4.84 -9.84 20.46
C GLU A 77 -5.55 -8.73 19.67
N PHE A 78 -5.08 -7.48 19.79
CA PHE A 78 -5.66 -6.30 19.14
C PHE A 78 -5.11 -6.03 17.74
N TYR A 79 -4.20 -6.86 17.23
CA TYR A 79 -3.80 -6.77 15.82
C TYR A 79 -4.98 -7.22 14.95
N ILE A 80 -5.63 -6.26 14.30
CA ILE A 80 -6.86 -6.47 13.51
C ILE A 80 -6.59 -7.06 12.13
N ASP A 81 -5.34 -7.04 11.71
CA ASP A 81 -4.92 -7.37 10.34
C ASP A 81 -4.48 -8.84 10.22
N LEU A 82 -3.93 -9.23 9.08
CA LEU A 82 -3.60 -10.63 8.79
C LEU A 82 -2.58 -11.20 9.80
N LYS A 83 -3.07 -12.02 10.74
CA LYS A 83 -2.28 -12.78 11.72
C LYS A 83 -1.57 -13.99 11.09
N GLN A 84 -0.72 -13.72 10.12
CA GLN A 84 0.14 -14.71 9.48
C GLN A 84 1.53 -14.13 9.20
N LYS A 85 2.51 -15.01 9.04
CA LYS A 85 3.82 -14.63 8.49
C LYS A 85 3.66 -14.12 7.06
N ARG A 86 4.65 -13.35 6.60
CA ARG A 86 4.64 -12.80 5.25
C ARG A 86 4.51 -13.91 4.21
N THR A 87 3.71 -13.64 3.19
CA THR A 87 3.52 -14.53 2.03
C THR A 87 4.85 -14.77 1.30
N THR A 88 4.90 -15.80 0.46
CA THR A 88 6.10 -16.06 -0.32
C THR A 88 6.36 -14.95 -1.35
N ARG A 89 7.63 -14.76 -1.72
CA ARG A 89 8.03 -13.79 -2.75
C ARG A 89 7.24 -13.96 -4.06
N LYS A 90 6.92 -15.20 -4.45
CA LYS A 90 6.17 -15.47 -5.68
C LYS A 90 4.75 -14.92 -5.62
N GLU A 91 4.00 -15.28 -4.58
CA GLU A 91 2.62 -14.79 -4.37
C GLU A 91 2.60 -13.27 -4.23
N TYR A 92 3.61 -12.71 -3.56
CA TYR A 92 3.77 -11.28 -3.41
C TYR A 92 3.91 -10.55 -4.76
N TYR A 93 4.74 -11.06 -5.67
CA TYR A 93 4.87 -10.47 -7.01
C TYR A 93 3.60 -10.62 -7.84
N GLU A 94 2.90 -11.76 -7.74
CA GLU A 94 1.61 -11.96 -8.40
C GLU A 94 0.56 -10.92 -7.94
N LEU A 95 0.52 -10.62 -6.63
CA LEU A 95 -0.32 -9.56 -6.08
C LEU A 95 0.06 -8.17 -6.59
N LEU A 96 1.35 -7.84 -6.65
CA LEU A 96 1.81 -6.56 -7.20
C LEU A 96 1.45 -6.41 -8.68
N GLU A 97 1.59 -7.46 -9.48
CA GLU A 97 1.21 -7.44 -10.89
C GLU A 97 -0.29 -7.19 -11.06
N GLU A 98 -1.14 -7.87 -10.27
CA GLU A 98 -2.58 -7.65 -10.29
C GLU A 98 -2.91 -6.20 -9.88
N LEU A 99 -2.30 -5.69 -8.80
CA LEU A 99 -2.51 -4.31 -8.34
C LEU A 99 -2.12 -3.29 -9.43
N MET A 100 -0.94 -3.43 -10.02
CA MET A 100 -0.46 -2.50 -11.06
C MET A 100 -1.35 -2.53 -12.31
N SER A 101 -1.84 -3.71 -12.68
CA SER A 101 -2.83 -3.87 -13.75
C SER A 101 -4.15 -3.19 -13.40
N ALA A 102 -4.67 -3.38 -12.19
CA ALA A 102 -5.89 -2.77 -11.71
C ALA A 102 -5.79 -1.24 -11.63
N VAL A 103 -4.66 -0.71 -11.16
CA VAL A 103 -4.40 0.75 -11.11
C VAL A 103 -4.45 1.35 -12.51
N LYS A 104 -3.77 0.74 -13.50
CA LYS A 104 -3.79 1.22 -14.89
C LYS A 104 -5.20 1.18 -15.49
N GLN A 105 -5.97 0.14 -15.19
CA GLN A 105 -7.33 -0.02 -15.67
C GLN A 105 -8.31 1.03 -15.09
N ASN A 106 -8.15 1.40 -13.82
CA ASN A 106 -9.09 2.31 -13.15
C ASN A 106 -8.70 3.80 -13.24
N TYR A 107 -7.40 4.12 -13.28
CA TYR A 107 -6.91 5.51 -13.24
C TYR A 107 -6.09 5.92 -14.47
N GLY A 108 -5.82 4.99 -15.41
CA GLY A 108 -5.08 5.25 -16.64
C GLY A 108 -3.57 5.18 -16.49
N GLN A 109 -2.85 5.36 -17.60
CA GLN A 109 -1.38 5.18 -17.65
C GLN A 109 -0.57 6.34 -17.07
N LYS A 110 -1.19 7.50 -16.83
CA LYS A 110 -0.51 8.71 -16.35
C LYS A 110 -0.40 8.78 -14.83
N VAL A 111 -1.05 7.87 -14.11
CA VAL A 111 -0.99 7.82 -12.64
C VAL A 111 0.43 7.48 -12.19
N SER A 112 0.96 8.26 -11.27
CA SER A 112 2.25 8.00 -10.64
C SER A 112 2.04 7.02 -9.48
N VAL A 113 2.76 5.90 -9.50
CA VAL A 113 2.73 4.91 -8.42
C VAL A 113 4.11 4.88 -7.78
N GLN A 114 4.17 5.22 -6.49
CA GLN A 114 5.39 5.21 -5.73
C GLN A 114 5.37 4.09 -4.70
N LEU A 115 6.29 3.15 -4.87
CA LEU A 115 6.56 2.11 -3.90
C LEU A 115 7.45 2.68 -2.78
N THR A 116 7.08 2.48 -1.52
CA THR A 116 7.85 2.96 -0.36
C THR A 116 8.00 1.89 0.71
N TRP A 117 9.20 1.79 1.28
CA TRP A 117 9.53 0.92 2.43
C TRP A 117 9.26 -0.58 2.24
N PHE A 118 9.41 -1.05 1.01
CA PHE A 118 9.46 -2.47 0.68
C PHE A 118 10.84 -3.07 1.01
N SER A 119 10.88 -4.35 1.37
CA SER A 119 12.12 -5.11 1.37
C SER A 119 12.13 -6.12 0.22
N CYS A 120 13.33 -6.53 -0.19
CA CYS A 120 13.56 -7.57 -1.20
C CYS A 120 14.00 -8.88 -0.51
N SER A 121 13.49 -9.12 0.71
CA SER A 121 13.88 -10.27 1.55
C SER A 121 13.27 -11.56 1.01
#